data_AF-A0A7S2NG36-F1
#
_entry.id   AF-A0A7S2NG36-F1
#
_cell.length_a   1.000
_cell.length_b   1.000
_cell.length_c   1.000
_cell.angle_alpha   90.00
_cell.angle_beta   90.00
_cell.angle_gamma   90.00
#
_symmetry.space_group_name_H-M   'P 1'
#
loop_
_entity.id
_entity.type
_entity.pdbx_description
1 polymer ?
#
loop_
_entity_poly.entity_id
_entity_poly.type
_entity_poly.pdbx_seq_one_letter_code
_entity_poly.pdbx_strand_id
1 'polypeptide(L)'
;DAEPPSAQTISRAVPVEGSLRIMYTADARKLQTSTKTIISPPFELGGEHPGTYRIVINPSEVSTRGGPTFKNTGGLGNVQLKCEGRQRGTISYRVFITDGRQNSLRSELSRGPVEHDFADGSICGLPARVEEWDFNRVVDAPSKTFSVCLDIKRTAPA
;
A
#
# COMPACT_ATOMS: atom_id res chain seq x y z
N ASP A 1 8.29 -25.86 3.99
CA ASP A 1 7.43 -25.08 4.88
C ASP A 1 7.97 -23.67 5.01
N ALA A 2 7.30 -22.68 4.44
CA ALA A 2 7.64 -21.28 4.67
C ALA A 2 6.68 -20.76 5.76
N GLU A 3 7.22 -20.20 6.83
CA GLU A 3 6.43 -19.58 7.90
C GLU A 3 5.47 -18.54 7.30
N PRO A 4 4.18 -18.53 7.68
CA PRO A 4 3.25 -17.52 7.18
C PRO A 4 3.76 -16.12 7.55
N PRO A 5 3.70 -15.14 6.62
CA PRO A 5 4.22 -13.80 6.90
C PRO A 5 3.49 -13.20 8.11
N SER A 6 4.27 -12.77 9.10
CA SER A 6 3.73 -12.11 10.30
C SER A 6 2.96 -10.84 9.91
N ALA A 7 1.83 -10.59 10.56
CA ALA A 7 1.03 -9.40 10.34
C ALA A 7 1.84 -8.13 10.70
N GLN A 8 1.57 -7.03 9.99
CA GLN A 8 2.26 -5.75 10.14
C GLN A 8 3.74 -5.76 9.73
N THR A 9 4.08 -6.48 8.67
CA THR A 9 5.47 -6.60 8.19
C THR A 9 5.69 -5.85 6.87
N ILE A 10 6.83 -5.18 6.73
CA ILE A 10 7.34 -4.66 5.44
C ILE A 10 8.41 -5.61 4.91
N SER A 11 8.33 -5.94 3.63
CA SER A 11 9.39 -6.65 2.90
C SER A 11 9.71 -5.96 1.57
N ARG A 12 10.89 -6.27 1.02
CA ARG A 12 11.38 -5.70 -0.24
C ARG A 12 11.72 -6.81 -1.20
N ALA A 13 11.40 -6.59 -2.47
CA ALA A 13 11.85 -7.44 -3.56
C ALA A 13 12.31 -6.56 -4.72
N VAL A 14 13.26 -7.08 -5.50
CA VAL A 14 13.67 -6.47 -6.76
C VAL A 14 13.16 -7.40 -7.86
N PRO A 15 11.97 -7.13 -8.44
CA PRO A 15 11.52 -7.85 -9.63
C PRO A 15 12.50 -7.71 -10.80
N VAL A 16 12.38 -8.62 -11.75
CA VAL A 16 13.34 -8.83 -12.86
C VAL A 16 13.55 -7.57 -13.74
N GLU A 17 12.61 -6.62 -13.73
CA GLU A 17 12.61 -5.41 -14.57
C GLU A 17 13.17 -4.14 -13.89
N GLY A 18 13.95 -4.28 -12.82
CA GLY A 18 14.67 -3.13 -12.23
C GLY A 18 13.79 -2.13 -11.48
N SER A 19 12.53 -2.47 -11.18
CA SER A 19 11.72 -1.74 -10.19
C SER A 19 12.02 -2.23 -8.76
N LEU A 20 11.71 -1.41 -7.77
CA LEU A 20 11.74 -1.78 -6.36
C LEU A 20 10.32 -2.08 -5.92
N ARG A 21 10.07 -3.32 -5.46
CA ARG A 21 8.80 -3.72 -4.88
C ARG A 21 8.86 -3.62 -3.37
N ILE A 22 7.98 -2.82 -2.78
CA ILE A 22 7.72 -2.78 -1.35
C ILE A 22 6.42 -3.53 -1.09
N MET A 23 6.43 -4.53 -0.20
CA MET A 23 5.25 -5.29 0.17
C MET A 23 4.94 -5.10 1.66
N TYR A 24 3.76 -4.60 1.96
CA TYR A 24 3.22 -4.44 3.30
C TYR A 24 2.15 -5.46 3.59
N THR A 25 2.40 -6.38 4.51
CA THR A 25 1.42 -7.36 4.99
C THR A 25 0.68 -6.79 6.19
N ALA A 26 -0.60 -6.46 6.01
CA ALA A 26 -1.49 -5.90 7.01
C ALA A 26 -2.32 -6.99 7.72
N ASP A 27 -2.87 -6.63 8.88
CA ASP A 27 -3.77 -7.49 9.64
C ASP A 27 -5.20 -7.29 9.13
N ALA A 28 -5.80 -8.34 8.56
CA ALA A 28 -7.14 -8.27 7.99
C ALA A 28 -8.23 -8.07 9.05
N ARG A 29 -7.96 -8.37 10.32
CA ARG A 29 -8.92 -8.15 11.41
C ARG A 29 -9.25 -6.67 11.56
N LYS A 30 -8.33 -5.77 11.19
CA LYS A 30 -8.54 -4.31 11.20
C LYS A 30 -9.58 -3.85 10.17
N LEU A 31 -9.90 -4.66 9.16
CA LEU A 31 -10.96 -4.35 8.20
C LEU A 31 -12.36 -4.46 8.81
N GLN A 32 -12.48 -5.15 9.95
CA GLN A 32 -13.76 -5.41 10.64
C GLN A 32 -13.95 -4.53 11.89
N THR A 33 -13.02 -3.62 12.17
CA THR A 33 -13.04 -2.73 13.34
C THR A 33 -13.39 -1.30 12.96
N SER A 34 -13.67 -0.46 13.96
CA SER A 34 -13.85 1.00 13.79
C SER A 34 -12.53 1.74 13.52
N THR A 35 -11.52 1.05 12.99
CA THR A 35 -10.21 1.61 12.68
C THR A 35 -10.35 2.59 11.52
N LYS A 36 -9.79 3.79 11.70
CA LYS A 36 -9.84 4.88 10.71
C LYS A 36 -8.70 4.83 9.70
N THR A 37 -7.59 4.16 10.03
CA THR A 37 -6.42 4.03 9.15
C THR A 37 -5.59 2.81 9.58
N ILE A 38 -5.00 2.12 8.61
CA ILE A 38 -3.97 1.09 8.84
C ILE A 38 -2.66 1.64 8.27
N ILE A 39 -1.60 1.68 9.08
CA ILE A 39 -0.31 2.27 8.70
C ILE A 39 0.78 1.22 8.79
N SER A 40 1.66 1.16 7.80
CA SER A 40 2.81 0.27 7.83
C SER A 40 3.89 0.72 8.82
N PRO A 41 4.78 -0.21 9.25
CA PRO A 41 6.11 0.18 9.71
C PRO A 41 6.80 1.12 8.70
N PRO A 42 7.71 1.99 9.18
CA PRO A 42 8.46 2.87 8.29
C PRO A 42 9.40 2.05 7.41
N PHE A 43 9.69 2.55 6.20
CA PHE A 43 10.67 1.96 5.31
C PHE A 43 11.48 3.02 4.55
N GLU A 44 12.77 2.76 4.36
CA GLU A 44 13.73 3.70 3.77
C GLU A 44 13.91 3.51 2.25
N LEU A 45 13.43 4.43 1.43
CA LEU A 45 13.85 4.44 0.03
C LEU A 45 15.24 5.08 -0.08
N GLY A 46 16.01 4.65 -1.07
CA GLY A 46 17.36 5.17 -1.34
C GLY A 46 17.49 5.58 -2.81
N GLY A 47 18.70 5.96 -3.23
CA GLY A 47 18.93 6.43 -4.60
C GLY A 47 18.30 7.81 -4.81
N GLU A 48 17.44 7.93 -5.83
CA GLU A 48 16.82 9.19 -6.24
C GLU A 48 15.64 9.63 -5.38
N HIS A 49 15.13 8.74 -4.53
CA HIS A 49 14.01 9.03 -3.63
C HIS A 49 14.40 8.71 -2.18
N PRO A 50 15.48 9.31 -1.63
CA PRO A 50 15.93 8.94 -0.28
C PRO A 50 14.86 9.22 0.78
N GLY A 51 14.97 8.57 1.94
CA GLY A 51 14.19 8.91 3.14
C GLY A 51 13.12 7.91 3.53
N THR A 52 12.38 8.29 4.58
CA THR A 52 11.44 7.42 5.28
C THR A 52 10.03 7.56 4.74
N TYR A 53 9.41 6.42 4.42
CA TYR A 53 8.08 6.33 3.87
C TYR A 53 7.20 5.37 4.67
N ARG A 54 5.88 5.54 4.53
CA ARG A 54 4.86 4.64 5.05
C ARG A 54 3.76 4.40 4.03
N ILE A 55 3.25 3.19 4.00
CA ILE A 55 1.99 2.88 3.34
C ILE A 55 0.86 3.18 4.32
N VAL A 56 -0.10 3.97 3.87
CA VAL A 56 -1.28 4.38 4.63
C VAL A 56 -2.50 3.83 3.89
N ILE A 57 -3.32 3.06 4.60
CA ILE A 57 -4.56 2.50 4.07
C ILE A 57 -5.71 3.16 4.81
N ASN A 58 -6.59 3.83 4.07
CA ASN A 58 -7.77 4.49 4.64
C ASN A 58 -9.05 3.82 4.15
N PRO A 59 -10.11 3.78 4.96
CA PRO A 59 -11.43 3.38 4.50
C PRO A 59 -11.96 4.38 3.47
N SER A 60 -12.74 3.89 2.51
CA SER A 60 -13.39 4.75 1.50
C SER A 60 -14.30 5.78 2.17
N GLU A 61 -14.45 6.95 1.54
CA GLU A 61 -15.36 7.96 2.08
C GLU A 61 -16.81 7.46 2.06
N VAL A 62 -17.44 7.46 3.23
CA VAL A 62 -18.86 7.18 3.40
C VAL A 62 -19.47 8.24 4.29
N SER A 63 -20.61 8.79 3.90
CA SER A 63 -21.35 9.80 4.66
C SER A 63 -21.97 9.16 5.92
N THR A 64 -21.18 9.07 6.98
CA THR A 64 -21.60 8.48 8.25
C THR A 64 -21.27 9.40 9.42
N ARG A 65 -22.13 9.40 10.45
CA ARG A 65 -21.91 10.16 11.69
C ARG A 65 -20.70 9.56 12.42
N GLY A 66 -19.54 10.23 12.35
CA GLY A 66 -18.29 9.78 12.97
C GLY A 66 -17.10 9.58 12.01
N GLY A 67 -17.34 9.74 10.70
CA GLY A 67 -16.33 9.57 9.65
C GLY A 67 -16.16 8.12 9.20
N PRO A 68 -15.42 7.89 8.09
CA PRO A 68 -15.28 6.57 7.52
C PRO A 68 -14.45 5.65 8.43
N THR A 69 -14.88 4.38 8.51
CA THR A 69 -14.17 3.28 9.18
C THR A 69 -14.21 2.05 8.29
N PHE A 70 -13.25 1.14 8.43
CA PHE A 70 -13.26 -0.09 7.61
C PHE A 70 -14.50 -0.94 7.86
N LYS A 71 -14.99 -1.00 9.10
CA LYS A 71 -16.25 -1.67 9.41
C LYS A 71 -17.44 -1.11 8.62
N ASN A 72 -17.57 0.21 8.53
CA ASN A 72 -18.72 0.84 7.86
C ASN A 72 -18.62 0.84 6.33
N THR A 73 -17.41 0.75 5.80
CA THR A 73 -17.14 0.67 4.35
C THR A 73 -17.13 -0.77 3.84
N GLY A 74 -17.33 -1.76 4.72
CA GLY A 74 -17.24 -3.16 4.34
C GLY A 74 -15.84 -3.56 3.88
N GLY A 75 -14.79 -2.92 4.40
CA GLY A 75 -13.40 -3.16 3.99
C GLY A 75 -12.99 -2.53 2.65
N LEU A 76 -13.80 -1.64 2.08
CA LEU A 76 -13.40 -0.79 0.96
C LEU A 76 -12.48 0.33 1.43
N GLY A 77 -11.48 0.69 0.62
CA GLY A 77 -10.61 1.81 0.93
C GLY A 77 -9.55 2.14 -0.10
N ASN A 78 -8.72 3.14 0.21
CA ASN A 78 -7.63 3.58 -0.65
C ASN A 78 -6.26 3.31 -0.03
N VAL A 79 -5.25 3.32 -0.90
CA VAL A 79 -3.84 3.19 -0.54
C VAL A 79 -3.13 4.49 -0.88
N GLN A 80 -2.40 5.00 0.10
CA GLN A 80 -1.58 6.20 0.00
C GLN A 80 -0.14 5.89 0.40
N LEU A 81 0.80 6.60 -0.23
CA LEU A 81 2.20 6.64 0.14
C LEU A 81 2.46 7.97 0.86
N LYS A 82 3.00 7.89 2.08
CA LYS A 82 3.39 9.03 2.88
C LYS A 82 4.91 9.12 2.97
N CYS A 83 5.47 10.30 2.75
CA CYS A 83 6.86 10.63 3.07
C CYS A 83 6.91 11.35 4.43
N GLU A 84 7.80 10.94 5.32
CA GLU A 84 7.96 11.56 6.66
C GLU A 84 8.95 12.74 6.67
N GLY A 85 9.53 13.07 5.52
CA GLY A 85 10.46 14.19 5.36
C GLY A 85 10.17 15.00 4.11
N ARG A 86 11.00 16.03 3.87
CA ARG A 86 10.97 16.76 2.60
C ARG A 86 11.89 16.07 1.62
N GLN A 87 11.31 15.51 0.56
CA GLN A 87 12.05 14.90 -0.53
C GLN A 87 11.87 15.71 -1.80
N ARG A 88 12.91 15.69 -2.64
CA ARG A 88 12.90 16.31 -3.96
C ARG A 88 12.91 15.20 -5.00
N GLY A 89 12.22 15.43 -6.10
CA GLY A 89 12.16 14.48 -7.21
C GLY A 89 10.84 13.73 -7.23
N THR A 90 10.37 13.48 -8.45
CA THR A 90 9.09 12.83 -8.71
C THR A 90 9.24 11.33 -8.53
N ILE A 91 8.56 10.76 -7.53
CA ILE A 91 8.42 9.30 -7.44
C ILE A 91 7.38 8.83 -8.47
N SER A 92 7.65 7.72 -9.16
CA SER A 92 6.66 7.04 -10.00
C SER A 92 6.43 5.64 -9.47
N TYR A 93 5.20 5.33 -9.05
CA TYR A 93 4.89 3.99 -8.51
C TYR A 93 3.52 3.47 -8.95
N ARG A 94 3.38 2.14 -8.96
CA ARG A 94 2.11 1.43 -9.15
C ARG A 94 1.71 0.74 -7.85
N VAL A 95 0.41 0.53 -7.68
CA VAL A 95 -0.17 -0.15 -6.51
C VAL A 95 -0.91 -1.39 -6.95
N PHE A 96 -0.77 -2.48 -6.21
CA PHE A 96 -1.66 -3.65 -6.32
C PHE A 96 -1.85 -4.29 -4.94
N ILE A 97 -2.90 -5.11 -4.81
CA ILE A 97 -3.20 -5.84 -3.57
C ILE A 97 -3.24 -7.34 -3.85
N THR A 98 -2.83 -8.13 -2.86
CA THR A 98 -2.69 -9.59 -2.97
C THR A 98 -2.81 -10.26 -1.60
N ASP A 99 -3.01 -11.57 -1.57
CA ASP A 99 -3.03 -12.38 -0.34
C ASP A 99 -1.64 -12.63 0.25
N GLY A 100 -0.59 -12.13 -0.40
CA GLY A 100 0.80 -12.20 0.06
C GLY A 100 1.46 -13.57 -0.16
N ARG A 101 0.76 -14.52 -0.79
CA ARG A 101 1.31 -15.84 -1.11
C ARG A 101 1.99 -15.82 -2.47
N GLN A 102 3.12 -16.51 -2.57
CA GLN A 102 3.76 -16.74 -3.87
C GLN A 102 2.82 -17.55 -4.78
N ASN A 103 2.76 -17.19 -6.07
CA ASN A 103 1.93 -17.84 -7.10
C ASN A 103 0.41 -17.86 -6.81
N SER A 104 -0.09 -16.94 -5.99
CA SER A 104 -1.53 -16.83 -5.78
C SER A 104 -2.25 -16.16 -6.95
N LEU A 105 -3.43 -16.68 -7.27
CA LEU A 105 -4.39 -16.06 -8.19
C LEU A 105 -5.23 -14.97 -7.49
N ARG A 106 -5.17 -14.85 -6.15
CA ARG A 106 -5.87 -13.80 -5.39
C ARG A 106 -5.05 -12.53 -5.35
N SER A 107 -4.99 -11.86 -6.50
CA SER A 107 -4.48 -10.49 -6.61
C SER A 107 -5.43 -9.65 -7.43
N GLU A 108 -5.51 -8.36 -7.11
CA GLU A 108 -6.12 -7.39 -8.00
C GLU A 108 -5.09 -6.81 -8.97
N LEU A 109 -5.57 -6.37 -10.13
CA LEU A 109 -4.73 -5.77 -11.16
C LEU A 109 -4.03 -4.51 -10.64
N SER A 110 -2.77 -4.34 -11.04
CA SER A 110 -2.00 -3.15 -10.71
C SER A 110 -2.61 -1.89 -11.31
N ARG A 111 -2.65 -0.81 -10.53
CA ARG A 111 -3.16 0.51 -10.92
C ARG A 111 -2.02 1.54 -10.83
N GLY A 112 -2.09 2.56 -11.68
CA GLY A 112 -1.06 3.59 -11.85
C GLY A 112 -0.37 3.54 -13.22
N PRO A 113 0.78 4.19 -13.40
CA PRO A 113 1.58 4.82 -12.34
C PRO A 113 0.94 6.08 -11.74
N VAL A 114 1.28 6.36 -10.50
CA VAL A 114 1.13 7.67 -9.84
C VAL A 114 2.48 8.34 -9.89
N GLU A 115 2.50 9.61 -10.31
CA GLU A 115 3.68 10.47 -10.28
C GLU A 115 3.46 11.57 -9.24
N HIS A 116 4.40 11.75 -8.32
CA HIS A 116 4.26 12.72 -7.24
C HIS A 116 5.61 13.29 -6.80
N ASP A 117 5.69 14.61 -6.61
CA ASP A 117 6.81 15.25 -5.91
C ASP A 117 6.39 15.56 -4.46
N PHE A 118 7.10 14.98 -3.50
CA PHE A 118 6.81 15.18 -2.07
C PHE A 118 7.19 16.59 -1.56
N ALA A 119 7.76 17.44 -2.42
CA ALA A 119 7.86 18.87 -2.17
C ALA A 119 6.50 19.59 -2.19
N ASP A 120 5.51 19.07 -2.94
CA ASP A 120 4.17 19.64 -3.07
C ASP A 120 3.18 19.13 -2.00
N GLY A 121 3.47 17.98 -1.40
CA GLY A 121 2.68 17.40 -0.32
C GLY A 121 3.28 16.10 0.20
N SER A 122 3.14 15.82 1.50
CA SER A 122 3.77 14.66 2.14
C SER A 122 3.05 13.33 1.89
N ILE A 123 1.90 13.34 1.21
CA ILE A 123 1.06 12.17 0.95
C ILE A 123 0.62 12.19 -0.51
N CYS A 124 0.64 11.03 -1.15
CA CYS A 124 0.08 10.82 -2.48
C CYS A 124 -0.65 9.48 -2.58
N GLY A 125 -1.55 9.36 -3.54
CA GLY A 125 -2.40 8.20 -3.75
C GLY A 125 -2.83 8.08 -5.21
N LEU A 126 -3.59 7.04 -5.50
CA LEU A 126 -4.20 6.89 -6.82
C LEU A 126 -5.25 8.00 -7.08
N PRO A 127 -5.52 8.36 -8.35
CA PRO A 127 -6.62 9.26 -8.68
C PRO A 127 -7.97 8.71 -8.21
N ALA A 128 -8.88 9.59 -7.80
CA ALA A 128 -10.15 9.22 -7.16
C ALA A 128 -11.00 8.18 -7.92
N ARG A 129 -10.96 8.22 -9.25
CA ARG A 129 -11.67 7.25 -10.10
C ARG A 129 -11.21 5.79 -9.97
N VAL A 130 -10.01 5.55 -9.46
CA VAL A 130 -9.38 4.22 -9.40
C VAL A 130 -8.68 3.95 -8.06
N GLU A 131 -8.91 4.78 -7.05
CA GLU A 131 -8.23 4.66 -5.75
C GLU A 131 -8.84 3.61 -4.82
N GLU A 132 -10.11 3.23 -5.03
CA GLU A 132 -10.85 2.31 -4.17
C GLU A 132 -10.53 0.84 -4.45
N TRP A 133 -10.13 0.12 -3.41
CA TRP A 133 -9.86 -1.32 -3.39
C TRP A 133 -10.81 -2.03 -2.45
N ASP A 134 -11.15 -3.29 -2.75
CA ASP A 134 -11.82 -4.18 -1.81
C ASP A 134 -10.80 -5.12 -1.19
N PHE A 135 -10.29 -4.75 -0.02
CA PHE A 135 -9.24 -5.52 0.66
C PHE A 135 -9.73 -6.92 1.07
N ASN A 136 -11.04 -7.16 1.24
CA ASN A 136 -11.55 -8.49 1.59
C ASN A 136 -11.32 -9.53 0.48
N ARG A 137 -11.22 -9.10 -0.79
CA ARG A 137 -11.02 -10.01 -1.94
C ARG A 137 -9.69 -10.74 -1.88
N VAL A 138 -8.70 -10.14 -1.21
CA VAL A 138 -7.33 -10.62 -1.13
C VAL A 138 -6.93 -11.00 0.31
N VAL A 139 -7.90 -11.20 1.20
CA VAL A 139 -7.58 -11.72 2.55
C VAL A 139 -7.19 -13.19 2.45
N ASP A 140 -6.02 -13.51 2.98
CA ASP A 140 -5.62 -14.87 3.27
C ASP A 140 -6.34 -15.37 4.53
N ALA A 141 -7.26 -16.32 4.35
CA ALA A 141 -8.11 -16.79 5.44
C ALA A 141 -7.34 -17.49 6.57
N PRO A 142 -6.27 -18.28 6.31
CA PRO A 142 -5.45 -18.89 7.35
C PRO A 142 -4.63 -17.89 8.17
N SER A 143 -3.86 -16.99 7.53
CA SER A 143 -3.03 -16.02 8.27
C SER A 143 -3.81 -14.82 8.82
N LYS A 144 -5.03 -14.58 8.30
CA LYS A 144 -5.82 -13.37 8.54
C LYS A 144 -5.05 -12.10 8.15
N THR A 145 -4.33 -12.15 7.04
CA THR A 145 -3.59 -11.01 6.50
C THR A 145 -4.01 -10.70 5.07
N PHE A 146 -3.63 -9.52 4.61
CA PHE A 146 -3.62 -9.15 3.19
C PHE A 146 -2.37 -8.30 2.94
N SER A 147 -1.93 -8.19 1.69
CA SER A 147 -0.75 -7.44 1.33
C SER A 147 -1.04 -6.33 0.33
N VAL A 148 -0.45 -5.16 0.59
CA VAL A 148 -0.39 -4.02 -0.34
C VAL A 148 1.01 -3.94 -0.90
N CYS A 149 1.12 -3.86 -2.22
CA CYS A 149 2.39 -3.81 -2.93
C CYS A 149 2.54 -2.50 -3.69
N LEU A 150 3.73 -1.89 -3.56
CA LEU A 150 4.14 -0.74 -4.33
C LEU A 150 5.28 -1.13 -5.26
N ASP A 151 5.08 -0.99 -6.56
CA ASP A 151 6.15 -1.11 -7.56
C ASP A 151 6.65 0.27 -7.92
N ILE A 152 7.80 0.63 -7.37
CA ILE A 152 8.46 1.92 -7.54
C ILE A 152 9.41 1.79 -8.73
N LYS A 153 9.22 2.62 -9.75
CA LYS A 153 10.19 2.71 -10.85
C LYS A 153 11.51 3.24 -10.29
N ARG A 154 12.61 2.56 -10.62
CA ARG A 154 13.94 3.16 -10.53
C ARG A 154 14.16 3.93 -11.83
N THR A 155 14.37 5.23 -11.75
CA THR A 155 14.96 5.96 -12.87
C THR A 155 16.44 5.55 -12.94
N ALA A 156 16.92 5.25 -14.15
CA ALA A 156 18.35 5.00 -14.32
C ALA A 156 19.09 6.33 -14.11
N PRO A 157 20.27 6.32 -13.46
CA PRO A 157 21.10 7.52 -13.46
C PRO A 157 21.40 7.89 -14.92
N ALA A 158 21.11 9.14 -15.27
CA ALA A 158 21.43 9.72 -16.58
C ALA A 158 22.94 9.72 -16.85
#